data_AF-U6DT88-F1
#
_entry.id   AF-U6DT88-F1
#
_cell.length_a   1.000
_cell.length_b   1.000
_cell.length_c   1.000
_cell.angle_alpha   90.00
_cell.angle_beta   90.00
_cell.angle_gamma   90.00
#
_symmetry.space_group_name_H-M   'P 1'
#
loop_
_entity.id
_entity.type
_entity.pdbx_description
1 polymer ?
#
loop_
_entity_poly.entity_id
_entity_poly.type
_entity_poly.pdbx_seq_one_letter_code
_entity_poly.pdbx_strand_id
1 'polypeptide(L)'
;GLMFGYATDETEECMPLTIVLAHKLNAKLAELRRNGTLPWLRPDSKTQVTVQYMQDRGAVLPIRVHTIVISVQHDEEVCLDEMRDALKEKVIKAVVPAKYLDEDTIYHLQPSGRFVIGGPQGDAGLTGRKIIVDTYG
;
A
#
# COMPACT_ATOMS: atom_id res chain seq x y z
N GLY A 1 30.06 -7.63 8.43
CA GLY A 1 28.67 -7.69 7.93
C GLY A 1 28.68 -7.49 6.43
N LEU A 2 27.57 -7.80 5.76
CA LEU A 2 27.38 -7.62 4.32
C LEU A 2 26.16 -6.74 4.08
N MET A 3 26.23 -5.88 3.08
CA MET A 3 25.22 -4.89 2.72
C MET A 3 25.03 -4.90 1.21
N PHE A 4 23.82 -4.60 0.75
CA PHE A 4 23.49 -4.54 -0.67
C PHE A 4 22.88 -3.19 -1.03
N GLY A 5 23.19 -2.74 -2.24
CA GLY A 5 22.51 -1.65 -2.90
C GLY A 5 21.76 -2.17 -4.12
N TYR A 6 20.58 -1.63 -4.38
CA TYR A 6 19.77 -1.94 -5.55
C TYR A 6 19.18 -0.65 -6.14
N ALA A 7 19.07 -0.63 -7.47
CA ALA A 7 18.41 0.41 -8.24
C ALA A 7 17.85 -0.21 -9.53
N THR A 8 16.73 0.32 -10.00
CA THR A 8 16.02 -0.11 -11.22
C THR A 8 15.46 1.12 -11.92
N ASP A 9 15.51 1.18 -13.25
CA ASP A 9 15.04 2.33 -14.03
C ASP A 9 13.52 2.33 -14.29
N GLU A 10 12.78 1.38 -13.69
CA GLU A 10 11.33 1.27 -13.85
C GLU A 10 10.53 2.45 -13.24
N THR A 11 11.16 3.26 -12.39
CA THR A 11 10.61 4.52 -11.83
C THR A 11 11.64 5.64 -11.85
N GLU A 12 11.18 6.90 -11.81
CA GLU A 12 12.07 8.08 -11.82
C GLU A 12 12.96 8.15 -10.58
N GLU A 13 12.48 7.66 -9.44
CA GLU A 13 13.24 7.57 -8.18
C GLU A 13 14.19 6.35 -8.11
N CYS A 14 14.36 5.62 -9.22
CA CYS A 14 15.21 4.44 -9.37
C CYS A 14 14.89 3.27 -8.41
N MET A 15 13.61 3.11 -8.04
CA MET A 15 13.12 2.09 -7.09
C MET A 15 12.07 1.16 -7.72
N PRO A 16 11.87 -0.06 -7.20
CA PRO A 16 10.79 -0.93 -7.69
C PRO A 16 9.41 -0.28 -7.54
N LEU A 17 8.59 -0.33 -8.58
CA LEU A 17 7.25 0.24 -8.59
C LEU A 17 6.37 -0.37 -7.49
N THR A 18 6.54 -1.66 -7.19
CA THR A 18 5.81 -2.37 -6.14
C THR A 18 5.96 -1.70 -4.76
N ILE A 19 7.19 -1.49 -4.30
CA ILE A 19 7.46 -0.89 -2.99
C ILE A 19 7.14 0.60 -2.96
N VAL A 20 7.38 1.30 -4.08
CA VAL A 20 7.02 2.72 -4.25
C VAL A 20 5.52 2.91 -4.07
N LEU A 21 4.69 2.11 -4.75
CA LEU A 21 3.24 2.20 -4.63
C LEU A 21 2.76 1.81 -3.24
N ALA A 22 3.27 0.73 -2.64
CA ALA A 22 2.90 0.32 -1.29
C ALA A 22 3.21 1.43 -0.25
N HIS A 23 4.38 2.06 -0.31
CA HIS A 23 4.71 3.19 0.57
C HIS A 23 3.81 4.40 0.33
N LYS A 24 3.60 4.79 -0.93
CA LYS A 24 2.75 5.94 -1.28
C LYS A 24 1.29 5.74 -0.82
N LEU A 25 0.77 4.52 -0.86
CA LEU A 25 -0.57 4.20 -0.32
C LEU A 25 -0.65 4.45 1.19
N ASN A 26 0.30 3.96 2.00
CA ASN A 26 0.34 4.25 3.44
C ASN A 26 0.52 5.75 3.72
N ALA A 27 1.38 6.42 2.96
CA ALA A 27 1.58 7.87 3.10
C ALA A 27 0.28 8.63 2.83
N LYS A 28 -0.49 8.23 1.81
CA LYS A 28 -1.79 8.82 1.49
C LYS A 28 -2.84 8.55 2.57
N LEU A 29 -2.89 7.34 3.13
CA LEU A 29 -3.75 7.04 4.29
C LEU A 29 -3.43 7.97 5.47
N ALA A 30 -2.15 8.15 5.78
CA ALA A 30 -1.72 9.04 6.86
C ALA A 30 -2.06 10.52 6.57
N GLU A 31 -1.94 10.98 5.33
CA GLU A 31 -2.34 12.32 4.89
C GLU A 31 -3.84 12.55 5.11
N LEU A 32 -4.69 11.66 4.59
CA LEU A 32 -6.15 11.78 4.66
C LEU A 32 -6.68 11.65 6.10
N ARG A 33 -5.98 10.90 6.94
CA ARG A 33 -6.25 10.85 8.38
C ARG A 33 -5.91 12.18 9.06
N ARG A 34 -4.71 12.72 8.83
CA ARG A 34 -4.23 13.93 9.51
C ARG A 34 -4.95 15.20 9.06
N ASN A 35 -5.40 15.26 7.81
CA ASN A 35 -6.14 16.40 7.28
C ASN A 35 -7.66 16.32 7.52
N GLY A 36 -8.15 15.24 8.12
CA GLY A 36 -9.57 15.04 8.44
C GLY A 36 -10.47 14.63 7.27
N THR A 37 -9.93 14.35 6.08
CA THR A 37 -10.73 13.90 4.92
C THR A 37 -11.34 12.52 5.14
N LEU A 38 -10.62 11.65 5.85
CA LEU A 38 -11.09 10.34 6.30
C LEU A 38 -10.87 10.24 7.82
N PRO A 39 -11.75 10.85 8.63
CA PRO A 39 -11.53 11.03 10.06
C PRO A 39 -11.59 9.71 10.84
N TRP A 40 -12.23 8.68 10.27
CA TRP A 40 -12.35 7.34 10.87
C TRP A 40 -11.06 6.51 10.80
N LEU A 41 -10.07 6.94 10.00
CA LEU A 41 -8.78 6.24 9.91
C LEU A 41 -8.02 6.34 11.24
N ARG A 42 -7.47 5.21 11.68
CA ARG A 42 -6.51 5.14 12.79
C ARG A 42 -5.08 4.90 12.27
N PRO A 43 -4.04 5.02 13.12
CA PRO A 43 -2.66 5.08 12.66
C PRO A 43 -2.07 3.77 12.10
N ASP A 44 -2.57 2.61 12.51
CA ASP A 44 -2.01 1.32 12.10
C ASP A 44 -2.55 0.90 10.72
N SER A 45 -1.66 0.74 9.74
CA SER A 45 -2.01 0.37 8.37
C SER A 45 -0.96 -0.51 7.72
N LYS A 46 -1.42 -1.37 6.80
CA LYS A 46 -0.61 -2.25 5.97
C LYS A 46 -1.15 -2.22 4.54
N THR A 47 -0.24 -2.15 3.58
CA THR A 47 -0.58 -2.14 2.16
C THR A 47 0.35 -3.09 1.43
N GLN A 48 -0.17 -3.78 0.41
CA GLN A 48 0.60 -4.65 -0.46
C GLN A 48 0.17 -4.41 -1.91
N VAL A 49 1.13 -4.38 -2.82
CA VAL A 49 0.89 -4.18 -4.24
C VAL A 49 1.60 -5.28 -5.02
N THR A 50 0.85 -6.01 -5.82
CA THR A 50 1.37 -7.00 -6.77
C THR A 50 1.31 -6.40 -8.17
N VAL A 51 2.46 -6.31 -8.83
CA VAL A 51 2.59 -5.77 -10.19
C VAL A 51 2.93 -6.91 -11.15
N GLN A 52 2.28 -6.92 -12.30
CA GLN A 52 2.64 -7.77 -13.43
C GLN A 52 3.75 -7.09 -14.23
N TYR A 53 4.85 -7.82 -14.44
CA TYR A 53 6.01 -7.33 -15.18
C TYR A 53 6.24 -8.11 -16.47
N MET A 54 6.88 -7.45 -17.41
CA MET A 54 7.58 -8.08 -18.53
C MET A 54 9.09 -7.91 -18.32
N GLN A 55 9.88 -8.85 -18.84
CA GLN A 55 11.34 -8.73 -18.88
C GLN A 55 11.79 -8.40 -20.30
N ASP A 56 12.65 -7.38 -20.46
CA ASP A 56 13.36 -7.09 -21.70
C ASP A 56 14.85 -6.99 -21.40
N ARG A 57 15.64 -7.93 -21.93
CA ARG A 57 17.11 -7.93 -21.84
C ARG A 57 17.67 -7.70 -20.42
N GLY A 58 16.98 -8.24 -19.41
CA GLY A 58 17.36 -8.13 -18.00
C GLY A 58 16.73 -6.94 -17.26
N ALA A 59 16.17 -5.96 -17.96
CA ALA A 59 15.33 -4.93 -17.37
C ALA A 59 13.92 -5.46 -17.09
N VAL A 60 13.25 -4.86 -16.11
CA VAL A 60 11.87 -5.17 -15.74
C VAL A 60 10.98 -3.98 -16.10
N LEU A 61 9.87 -4.26 -16.78
CA LEU A 61 8.93 -3.25 -17.27
C LEU A 61 7.56 -3.50 -16.63
N PRO A 62 7.05 -2.59 -15.78
CA PRO A 62 5.74 -2.75 -15.16
C PRO A 62 4.63 -2.60 -16.20
N ILE A 63 3.76 -3.60 -16.29
CA ILE A 63 2.66 -3.65 -17.25
C ILE A 63 1.37 -3.15 -16.61
N ARG A 64 1.00 -3.72 -15.46
CA ARG A 64 -0.22 -3.39 -14.73
C ARG A 64 -0.12 -3.77 -13.25
N VAL A 65 -0.96 -3.18 -12.42
CA VAL A 65 -1.18 -3.65 -11.04
C VAL A 65 -2.18 -4.80 -11.07
N HIS A 66 -1.72 -5.97 -10.65
CA HIS A 66 -2.52 -7.18 -10.58
C HIS A 66 -3.41 -7.21 -9.34
N THR A 67 -2.85 -6.89 -8.17
CA THR A 67 -3.58 -6.95 -6.90
C THR A 67 -3.15 -5.84 -5.96
N ILE A 68 -4.11 -5.24 -5.27
CA ILE A 68 -3.88 -4.32 -4.16
C ILE A 68 -4.57 -4.88 -2.91
N VAL A 69 -3.82 -4.93 -1.81
CA VAL A 69 -4.34 -5.24 -0.48
C VAL A 69 -4.17 -4.02 0.41
N ILE A 70 -5.24 -3.61 1.10
CA ILE A 70 -5.18 -2.57 2.13
C ILE A 70 -5.92 -3.08 3.37
N SER A 71 -5.20 -3.10 4.49
CA SER A 71 -5.76 -3.27 5.83
C SER A 71 -5.36 -2.06 6.66
N VAL A 72 -6.33 -1.27 7.09
CA VAL A 72 -6.13 -0.08 7.91
C VAL A 72 -7.04 -0.12 9.12
N GLN A 73 -6.49 0.28 10.26
CA GLN A 73 -7.24 0.39 11.49
C GLN A 73 -8.27 1.52 11.37
N HIS A 74 -9.45 1.32 11.96
CA HIS A 74 -10.56 2.27 11.87
C HIS A 74 -11.31 2.41 13.21
N ASP A 75 -12.18 3.40 13.31
CA ASP A 75 -13.14 3.51 14.42
C ASP A 75 -14.29 2.51 14.31
N GLU A 76 -15.21 2.51 15.28
CA GLU A 76 -16.32 1.56 15.32
C GLU A 76 -17.52 1.97 14.46
N GLU A 77 -17.55 3.21 13.98
CA GLU A 77 -18.73 3.85 13.40
C GLU A 77 -18.79 3.68 11.88
N VAL A 78 -17.65 3.70 11.20
CA VAL A 78 -17.61 3.55 9.74
C VAL A 78 -17.99 2.12 9.31
N CYS A 79 -18.86 2.02 8.30
CA CYS A 79 -19.25 0.72 7.77
C CYS A 79 -18.24 0.19 6.73
N LEU A 80 -18.24 -1.14 6.52
CA LEU A 80 -17.25 -1.80 5.67
C LEU A 80 -17.29 -1.34 4.21
N ASP A 81 -18.47 -1.11 3.65
CA ASP A 81 -18.62 -0.72 2.25
C ASP A 81 -18.15 0.73 2.03
N GLU A 82 -18.48 1.64 2.95
CA GLU A 82 -17.95 3.02 2.94
C GLU A 82 -16.43 3.05 3.01
N MET A 83 -15.82 2.20 3.84
CA MET A 83 -14.36 2.07 3.90
C MET A 83 -13.80 1.61 2.56
N ARG A 84 -14.38 0.57 1.95
CA ARG A 84 -13.92 0.01 0.67
C ARG A 84 -13.98 1.05 -0.45
N ASP A 85 -15.08 1.78 -0.54
CA ASP A 85 -15.26 2.83 -1.56
C ASP A 85 -14.28 3.98 -1.34
N ALA A 86 -14.13 4.46 -0.09
CA ALA A 86 -13.18 5.51 0.24
C ALA A 86 -11.73 5.12 -0.05
N LEU A 87 -11.33 3.88 0.29
CA LEU A 87 -9.99 3.36 0.01
C LEU A 87 -9.74 3.29 -1.50
N LYS A 88 -10.72 2.85 -2.29
CA LYS A 88 -10.58 2.79 -3.74
C LYS A 88 -10.49 4.18 -4.38
N GLU A 89 -11.44 5.06 -4.06
CA GLU A 89 -11.58 6.35 -4.73
C GLU A 89 -10.59 7.40 -4.25
N LYS A 90 -10.33 7.49 -2.94
CA LYS A 90 -9.51 8.58 -2.36
C LYS A 90 -8.06 8.20 -2.11
N VAL A 91 -7.75 6.89 -2.01
CA VAL A 91 -6.38 6.41 -1.74
C VAL A 91 -5.78 5.79 -2.98
N ILE A 92 -6.38 4.72 -3.52
CA ILE A 92 -5.80 3.98 -4.64
C ILE A 92 -5.72 4.83 -5.89
N LYS A 93 -6.85 5.41 -6.34
CA LYS A 93 -6.87 6.24 -7.56
C LYS A 93 -6.04 7.52 -7.45
N ALA A 94 -5.78 8.00 -6.23
CA ALA A 94 -4.92 9.16 -6.00
C ALA A 94 -3.43 8.84 -6.08
N VAL A 95 -3.04 7.57 -5.88
CA VAL A 95 -1.63 7.14 -5.78
C VAL A 95 -1.20 6.35 -7.00
N VAL A 96 -2.01 5.41 -7.46
CA VAL A 96 -1.65 4.50 -8.54
C VAL A 96 -1.96 5.16 -9.88
N PRO A 97 -0.97 5.34 -10.76
CA PRO A 97 -1.22 5.88 -12.10
C PRO A 97 -2.30 5.08 -12.83
N ALA A 98 -3.29 5.77 -13.41
CA ALA A 98 -4.45 5.14 -14.04
C ALA A 98 -4.07 4.13 -15.14
N LYS A 99 -2.93 4.32 -15.83
CA LYS A 99 -2.41 3.40 -16.84
C LYS A 99 -2.10 1.99 -16.32
N TYR A 100 -1.95 1.81 -15.01
CA TYR A 100 -1.68 0.51 -14.39
C TYR A 100 -2.92 -0.13 -13.75
N LEU A 101 -4.07 0.55 -13.76
CA LEU A 101 -5.33 0.04 -13.22
C LEU A 101 -6.27 -0.32 -14.37
N ASP A 102 -6.85 -1.51 -14.29
CA ASP A 102 -7.84 -1.99 -15.25
C ASP A 102 -8.98 -2.73 -14.54
N GLU A 103 -9.93 -3.24 -15.34
CA GLU A 103 -11.11 -3.96 -14.86
C GLU A 103 -10.78 -5.27 -14.15
N ASP A 104 -9.61 -5.86 -14.45
CA ASP A 104 -9.13 -7.11 -13.87
C ASP A 104 -8.23 -6.88 -12.64
N THR A 105 -8.03 -5.63 -12.21
CA THR A 105 -7.25 -5.36 -10.99
C THR A 105 -8.03 -5.88 -9.77
N ILE A 106 -7.38 -6.75 -9.00
CA ILE A 106 -8.00 -7.37 -7.82
C ILE A 106 -7.81 -6.46 -6.61
N TYR A 107 -8.88 -6.21 -5.87
CA TYR A 107 -8.87 -5.35 -4.68
C TYR A 107 -9.28 -6.13 -3.43
N HIS A 108 -8.36 -6.28 -2.47
CA HIS A 108 -8.63 -6.80 -1.13
C HIS A 108 -8.61 -5.64 -0.13
N LEU A 109 -9.77 -5.01 0.07
CA LEU A 109 -9.93 -3.83 0.91
C LEU A 109 -10.64 -4.19 2.20
N GLN A 110 -9.96 -4.00 3.33
CA GLN A 110 -10.39 -4.47 4.66
C GLN A 110 -10.80 -5.97 4.63
N PRO A 111 -9.93 -6.88 4.14
CA PRO A 111 -10.30 -8.29 3.96
C PRO A 111 -10.65 -9.00 5.29
N SER A 112 -10.14 -8.51 6.43
CA SER A 112 -10.53 -9.02 7.76
C SER A 112 -11.94 -8.61 8.19
N GLY A 113 -12.58 -7.69 7.48
CA GLY A 113 -13.90 -7.14 7.78
C GLY A 113 -13.89 -6.12 8.92
N ARG A 114 -13.20 -6.38 10.03
CA ARG A 114 -13.12 -5.48 11.19
C ARG A 114 -11.69 -5.37 11.72
N PHE A 115 -11.19 -4.14 11.84
CA PHE A 115 -9.86 -3.83 12.38
C PHE A 115 -9.92 -2.57 13.27
N VAL A 116 -10.60 -2.69 14.41
CA VAL A 116 -10.76 -1.58 15.37
C VAL A 116 -9.59 -1.51 16.35
N ILE A 117 -9.18 -2.67 16.89
CA ILE A 117 -8.04 -2.81 17.79
C ILE A 117 -6.78 -2.98 16.94
N GLY A 118 -5.79 -2.10 17.14
CA GLY A 118 -4.54 -2.09 16.38
C GLY A 118 -3.41 -1.44 17.17
N GLY A 119 -2.26 -1.25 16.54
CA GLY A 119 -1.05 -0.80 17.21
C GLY A 119 -0.55 -1.82 18.26
N PRO A 120 0.16 -1.38 19.30
CA PRO A 120 0.74 -2.28 20.32
C PRO A 120 -0.28 -3.14 21.06
N GLN A 121 -1.56 -2.74 21.10
CA GLN A 121 -2.63 -3.54 21.70
C GLN A 121 -2.96 -4.77 20.84
N GLY A 122 -2.81 -4.66 19.51
CA GLY A 122 -3.10 -5.75 18.57
C GLY A 122 -1.88 -6.62 18.24
N ASP A 123 -0.66 -6.06 18.24
CA ASP A 123 0.57 -6.77 17.88
C ASP A 123 1.81 -6.11 18.52
N ALA A 124 2.73 -6.92 19.05
CA ALA A 124 3.93 -6.41 19.71
C ALA A 124 4.94 -5.84 18.70
N GLY A 125 5.39 -4.61 18.91
CA GLY A 125 6.38 -3.95 18.06
C GLY A 125 7.81 -4.16 18.55
N LEU A 126 8.73 -4.45 17.63
CA LEU A 126 10.18 -4.51 17.90
C LEU A 126 10.96 -3.80 16.79
N THR A 127 12.05 -3.13 17.17
CA THR A 127 12.99 -2.48 16.24
C THR A 127 13.58 -3.49 15.26
N GLY A 128 13.75 -3.09 13.99
CA GLY A 128 14.39 -3.93 12.97
C GLY A 128 13.52 -5.08 12.45
N ARG A 129 12.20 -5.04 12.63
CA ARG A 129 11.25 -6.05 12.12
C ARG A 129 10.55 -5.66 10.81
N LYS A 130 11.08 -4.65 10.11
CA LYS A 130 10.57 -4.12 8.85
C LYS A 130 11.68 -3.87 7.81
N ILE A 131 12.82 -4.56 7.93
CA ILE A 131 14.03 -4.31 7.11
C ILE A 131 13.81 -4.38 5.59
N ILE A 132 12.87 -5.18 5.10
CA ILE A 132 12.55 -5.28 3.66
C ILE A 132 11.67 -4.11 3.22
N VAL A 133 10.75 -3.69 4.08
CA VAL A 133 9.97 -2.46 3.89
C VAL A 133 10.90 -1.25 3.90
N ASP A 134 11.91 -1.24 4.78
CA ASP A 134 12.91 -0.16 4.84
C ASP A 134 13.86 -0.12 3.64
N THR A 135 13.85 -1.14 2.77
CA THR A 135 14.77 -1.26 1.63
C THR A 135 14.03 -1.37 0.30
N TYR A 136 14.02 -2.55 -0.34
CA TYR A 136 13.64 -2.69 -1.75
C TYR A 136 12.31 -3.43 -1.97
N GLY A 137 11.56 -3.71 -0.90
CA GLY A 137 10.31 -4.49 -0.95
C GLY A 137 10.52 -5.98 -1.21
#